data_AF-A0A2V1E326-F1
#
_entry.id   AF-A0A2V1E326-F1
#
_cell.length_a   1.000
_cell.length_b   1.000
_cell.length_c   1.000
_cell.angle_alpha   90.00
_cell.angle_beta   90.00
_cell.angle_gamma   90.00
#
_symmetry.space_group_name_H-M   'P 1'
#
loop_
_entity.id
_entity.type
_entity.pdbx_description
1 polymer ?
#
loop_
_entity_poly.entity_id
_entity_poly.type
_entity_poly.pdbx_seq_one_letter_code
_entity_poly.pdbx_strand_id
1 'polypeptide(L)'
;MLSYLRLPSVRTCLIENPEFSCSLKDSLEPEGDTAGLGVSLPASQRLRDFPLTIVYKVFTAFLIASALAGIAGFVRLVCEGISYIRNTNLGDTQIVTSIALLITTNFMVGCKISAYHYGLVCKLVIVSSAGHVASIASIRKYFGKSLVMGLIRSLLIIISPGLGWSLFGPIYSSDIFPTAPPKDSTKNMNNTINTGLVLPASCFIDHPGQNGTKSHGNFTASQYWNVNLTATAAVAANSSMRSGGTNSTMVMPKFQHFSSNDGLSHTDIYIYIAITIAIVLAIGASLVLHFYKDENTQNTQNTQNIPHYIAYGMRCVSFLIVYVAMIYGAAKFASLQNWMTSSNWFGDDDGESSWDSFGQFMPMVLLLLPCFSSIGRILY
;
A
#
# COMPACT_ATOMS: atom_id res chain seq x y z
N MET A 1 -8.39 4.66 19.91
CA MET A 1 -7.88 3.57 19.05
C MET A 1 -7.39 4.09 17.70
N LEU A 2 -8.13 4.96 17.00
CA LEU A 2 -7.68 5.58 15.73
C LEU A 2 -6.36 6.37 15.83
N SER A 3 -6.06 6.99 16.96
CA SER A 3 -4.80 7.72 17.17
C SER A 3 -3.54 6.82 17.14
N TYR A 4 -3.69 5.51 17.35
CA TYR A 4 -2.59 4.54 17.29
C TYR A 4 -2.32 4.02 15.88
N LEU A 5 -3.20 4.31 14.91
CA LEU A 5 -3.01 3.91 13.53
C LEU A 5 -2.10 4.88 12.76
N ARG A 6 -1.74 6.02 13.36
CA ARG A 6 -0.86 7.01 12.73
C ARG A 6 0.58 6.52 12.75
N LEU A 7 1.33 6.85 11.71
CA LEU A 7 2.77 6.63 11.70
C LEU A 7 3.41 7.18 12.99
N PRO A 8 4.36 6.43 13.57
CA PRO A 8 5.03 6.84 14.77
C PRO A 8 5.71 8.18 14.54
N SER A 9 5.57 9.06 15.53
CA SER A 9 6.23 10.36 15.49
C SER A 9 7.75 10.18 15.46
N VAL A 10 8.50 11.15 14.93
CA VAL A 10 9.97 11.17 15.01
C VAL A 10 10.44 10.94 16.45
N ARG A 11 9.74 11.55 17.41
CA ARG A 11 9.99 11.36 18.85
C ARG A 11 9.77 9.91 19.28
N THR A 12 8.70 9.27 18.83
CA THR A 12 8.42 7.85 19.11
C THR A 12 9.52 6.98 18.51
N CYS A 13 9.93 7.26 17.27
CA CYS A 13 10.98 6.50 16.60
C CYS A 13 12.34 6.61 17.29
N LEU A 14 12.71 7.80 17.77
CA LEU A 14 13.94 8.02 18.54
C LEU A 14 13.95 7.29 19.89
N ILE A 15 12.79 7.18 20.55
CA ILE A 15 12.66 6.45 21.82
C ILE A 15 12.80 4.95 21.59
N GLU A 16 12.20 4.44 20.51
CA GLU A 16 12.19 3.00 20.21
C GLU A 16 13.51 2.53 19.59
N ASN A 17 14.15 3.37 18.78
CA ASN A 17 15.39 3.06 18.07
C ASN A 17 16.37 4.24 18.23
N PRO A 18 17.37 4.16 19.13
CA PRO A 18 18.32 5.26 19.35
C PRO A 18 19.24 5.52 18.14
N GLU A 19 19.34 4.56 17.21
CA GLU A 19 20.06 4.70 15.93
C GLU A 19 19.24 5.40 14.84
N PHE A 20 17.95 5.67 15.09
CA PHE A 20 17.11 6.36 14.13
C PHE A 20 17.66 7.77 13.89
N SER A 21 17.98 8.08 12.63
CA SER A 21 18.41 9.41 12.23
C SER A 21 17.70 9.83 10.95
N CYS A 22 17.38 11.12 10.86
CA CYS A 22 16.89 11.74 9.63
C CYS A 22 18.04 12.28 8.76
N SER A 23 19.28 11.93 9.08
CA SER A 23 20.45 12.33 8.29
C SER A 23 20.57 11.47 7.02
N LEU A 24 21.09 12.07 5.95
CA LEU A 24 21.67 11.27 4.86
C LEU A 24 22.80 10.43 5.46
N LYS A 25 22.74 9.11 5.27
CA LYS A 25 23.92 8.26 5.44
C LYS A 25 24.91 8.63 4.34
N ASP A 26 26.19 8.72 4.68
CA ASP A 26 27.28 9.06 3.74
C ASP A 26 27.43 8.02 2.61
N SER A 27 26.92 6.80 2.83
CA SER A 27 26.71 5.79 1.80
C SER A 27 25.27 5.28 1.84
N LEU A 28 24.61 5.34 0.69
CA LEU A 28 23.42 4.55 0.42
C LEU A 28 23.86 3.09 0.36
N GLU A 29 23.84 2.40 1.49
CA GLU A 29 23.86 0.94 1.44
C GLU A 29 22.52 0.53 0.80
N PRO A 30 22.52 -0.33 -0.24
CA PRO A 30 21.30 -0.91 -0.76
C PRO A 30 20.66 -1.71 0.39
N GLU A 31 19.71 -1.08 1.09
CA GLU A 31 18.93 -1.75 2.12
C GLU A 31 17.95 -2.69 1.39
N GLY A 32 18.46 -3.85 0.93
CA GLY A 32 17.71 -4.91 0.26
C GLY A 32 16.56 -5.54 1.08
N ASP A 33 16.27 -4.96 2.25
CA ASP A 33 15.46 -5.57 3.29
C ASP A 33 14.08 -4.95 3.49
N THR A 34 13.76 -3.77 2.94
CA THR A 34 12.43 -3.18 3.20
C THR A 34 11.33 -3.58 2.21
N ALA A 35 11.67 -4.05 1.00
CA ALA A 35 10.67 -4.52 0.03
C ALA A 35 10.91 -5.94 -0.51
N GLY A 36 12.14 -6.46 -0.49
CA GLY A 36 12.49 -7.76 -1.08
C GLY A 36 12.60 -8.89 -0.05
N LEU A 37 13.53 -8.78 0.91
CA LEU A 37 13.87 -9.90 1.82
C LEU A 37 13.15 -9.84 3.18
N GLY A 38 13.07 -8.66 3.82
CA GLY A 38 12.50 -8.51 5.16
C GLY A 38 10.96 -8.60 5.24
N VAL A 39 10.25 -8.46 4.11
CA VAL A 39 8.82 -8.80 4.01
C VAL A 39 8.64 -10.25 3.60
N SER A 40 9.50 -10.79 2.72
CA SER A 40 9.37 -12.17 2.25
C SER A 40 9.81 -13.19 3.29
N LEU A 41 10.78 -12.93 4.18
CA LEU A 41 11.22 -13.90 5.19
C LEU A 41 10.19 -14.09 6.32
N PRO A 42 9.71 -13.04 7.03
CA PRO A 42 8.71 -13.20 8.09
C PRO A 42 7.32 -13.55 7.53
N ALA A 43 6.94 -13.03 6.35
CA ALA A 43 5.69 -13.42 5.71
C ALA A 43 5.76 -14.83 5.11
N SER A 44 6.86 -15.25 4.47
CA SER A 44 6.98 -16.63 3.96
C SER A 44 7.23 -17.68 5.03
N GLN A 45 7.80 -17.32 6.19
CA GLN A 45 7.90 -18.24 7.34
C GLN A 45 6.56 -18.33 8.08
N ARG A 46 5.84 -17.22 8.31
CA ARG A 46 4.48 -17.29 8.92
C ARG A 46 3.39 -17.78 7.95
N LEU A 47 3.55 -17.61 6.64
CA LEU A 47 2.67 -18.24 5.61
C LEU A 47 3.05 -19.70 5.34
N ARG A 48 4.30 -20.11 5.58
CA ARG A 48 4.67 -21.54 5.57
C ARG A 48 3.90 -22.33 6.63
N ASP A 49 3.62 -21.72 7.77
CA ASP A 49 2.95 -22.41 8.87
C ASP A 49 1.41 -22.31 8.83
N PHE A 50 0.79 -21.48 7.97
CA PHE A 50 -0.68 -21.32 8.02
C PHE A 50 -1.45 -20.93 6.73
N PRO A 51 -1.04 -21.33 5.51
CA PRO A 51 -1.90 -22.30 4.79
C PRO A 51 -1.16 -23.21 3.79
N LEU A 52 0.17 -23.20 3.75
CA LEU A 52 0.92 -24.00 2.76
C LEU A 52 0.77 -25.51 2.97
N THR A 53 0.57 -25.99 4.19
CA THR A 53 0.33 -27.42 4.47
C THR A 53 -1.04 -27.88 3.97
N ILE A 54 -2.05 -26.99 3.98
CA ILE A 54 -3.38 -27.28 3.43
C ILE A 54 -3.32 -27.22 1.90
N VAL A 55 -2.68 -26.20 1.32
CA VAL A 55 -2.50 -26.09 -0.13
C VAL A 55 -1.67 -27.25 -0.68
N TYR A 56 -0.58 -27.62 -0.01
CA TYR A 56 0.24 -28.78 -0.37
C TYR A 56 -0.56 -30.07 -0.27
N LYS A 57 -1.23 -30.35 0.85
CA LYS A 57 -2.06 -31.57 1.00
C LYS A 57 -3.22 -31.62 -0.01
N VAL A 58 -3.84 -30.48 -0.33
CA VAL A 58 -4.87 -30.37 -1.36
C VAL A 58 -4.27 -30.60 -2.75
N PHE A 59 -3.08 -30.06 -3.03
CA PHE A 59 -2.39 -30.21 -4.31
C PHE A 59 -1.86 -31.64 -4.51
N THR A 60 -1.34 -32.31 -3.47
CA THR A 60 -0.92 -33.71 -3.53
C THR A 60 -2.12 -34.64 -3.66
N ALA A 61 -3.23 -34.39 -2.94
CA ALA A 61 -4.47 -35.14 -3.10
C ALA A 61 -5.08 -34.93 -4.49
N PHE A 62 -4.96 -33.72 -5.05
CA PHE A 62 -5.39 -33.35 -6.41
C PHE A 62 -4.55 -34.05 -7.49
N LEU A 63 -3.23 -34.11 -7.32
CA LEU A 63 -2.32 -34.86 -8.21
C LEU A 63 -2.64 -36.37 -8.21
N ILE A 64 -2.86 -36.96 -7.02
CA ILE A 64 -3.22 -38.37 -6.89
C ILE A 64 -4.60 -38.66 -7.51
N ALA A 65 -5.59 -37.79 -7.30
CA ALA A 65 -6.91 -37.92 -7.93
C ALA A 65 -6.87 -37.74 -9.46
N SER A 66 -6.01 -36.84 -9.96
CA SER A 66 -5.83 -36.59 -11.40
C SER A 66 -5.17 -37.75 -12.14
N ALA A 67 -4.25 -38.47 -11.48
CA ALA A 67 -3.62 -39.67 -12.03
C ALA A 67 -4.61 -40.84 -12.16
N LEU A 68 -5.66 -40.87 -11.32
CA LEU A 68 -6.66 -41.93 -11.30
C LEU A 68 -7.84 -41.72 -12.27
N ALA A 69 -8.13 -40.48 -12.68
CA ALA A 69 -9.38 -40.15 -13.41
C ALA A 69 -9.27 -40.08 -14.95
N GLY A 70 -8.06 -40.18 -15.52
CA GLY A 70 -7.85 -40.03 -16.96
C GLY A 70 -8.11 -38.62 -17.51
N ILE A 71 -7.67 -38.35 -18.74
CA ILE A 71 -7.62 -36.99 -19.35
C ILE A 71 -9.01 -36.33 -19.46
N ALA A 72 -10.07 -37.10 -19.75
CA ALA A 72 -11.44 -36.57 -19.84
C ALA A 72 -12.02 -36.18 -18.45
N GLY A 73 -11.69 -36.95 -17.41
CA GLY A 73 -12.03 -36.62 -16.02
C GLY A 73 -11.24 -35.39 -15.53
N PHE A 74 -9.98 -35.28 -15.92
CA PHE A 74 -9.13 -34.12 -15.65
C PHE A 74 -9.70 -32.83 -16.27
N VAL A 75 -10.11 -32.83 -17.54
CA VAL A 75 -10.71 -31.64 -18.18
C VAL A 75 -12.00 -31.22 -17.48
N ARG A 76 -12.87 -32.17 -17.08
CA ARG A 76 -14.10 -31.85 -16.34
C ARG A 76 -13.83 -31.35 -14.93
N LEU A 77 -12.89 -31.94 -14.21
CA LEU A 77 -12.53 -31.57 -12.84
C LEU A 77 -11.70 -30.27 -12.80
N VAL A 78 -10.91 -29.99 -13.83
CA VAL A 78 -10.27 -28.68 -14.05
C VAL A 78 -11.30 -27.64 -14.46
N CYS A 79 -12.28 -27.94 -15.31
CA CYS A 79 -13.35 -27.00 -15.64
C CYS A 79 -14.28 -26.70 -14.45
N GLU A 80 -14.67 -27.72 -13.67
CA GLU A 80 -15.47 -27.53 -12.45
C GLU A 80 -14.65 -26.93 -11.30
N GLY A 81 -13.39 -27.31 -11.18
CA GLY A 81 -12.41 -26.73 -10.23
C GLY A 81 -12.08 -25.29 -10.58
N ILE A 82 -11.90 -24.94 -11.86
CA ILE A 82 -11.80 -23.57 -12.34
C ILE A 82 -13.11 -22.86 -12.09
N SER A 83 -14.29 -23.46 -12.28
CA SER A 83 -15.58 -22.82 -11.97
C SER A 83 -15.81 -22.59 -10.46
N TYR A 84 -15.26 -23.46 -9.62
CA TYR A 84 -15.27 -23.34 -8.16
C TYR A 84 -14.26 -22.30 -7.68
N ILE A 85 -12.99 -22.37 -8.11
CA ILE A 85 -11.93 -21.38 -7.85
C ILE A 85 -12.27 -20.00 -8.47
N ARG A 86 -12.94 -19.95 -9.61
CA ARG A 86 -13.51 -18.74 -10.25
C ARG A 86 -14.60 -18.09 -9.40
N ASN A 87 -15.21 -18.82 -8.47
CA ASN A 87 -16.22 -18.32 -7.53
C ASN A 87 -15.70 -18.11 -6.10
N THR A 88 -14.64 -18.80 -5.69
CA THR A 88 -13.87 -18.54 -4.45
C THR A 88 -12.63 -17.66 -4.74
N ASN A 89 -12.95 -16.46 -5.22
CA ASN A 89 -12.33 -15.17 -4.91
C ASN A 89 -10.79 -15.08 -4.80
N LEU A 90 -10.12 -14.98 -5.95
CA LEU A 90 -8.88 -14.20 -6.08
C LEU A 90 -9.02 -12.79 -5.47
N GLY A 91 -10.24 -12.24 -5.40
CA GLY A 91 -10.52 -11.01 -4.69
C GLY A 91 -10.38 -11.11 -3.15
N ASP A 92 -10.68 -12.26 -2.52
CA ASP A 92 -10.57 -12.40 -1.06
C ASP A 92 -9.10 -12.47 -0.63
N THR A 93 -8.26 -13.18 -1.39
CA THR A 93 -6.81 -13.24 -1.12
C THR A 93 -6.19 -11.85 -1.24
N GLN A 94 -6.60 -11.07 -2.24
CA GLN A 94 -6.13 -9.69 -2.40
C GLN A 94 -6.54 -8.78 -1.24
N ILE A 95 -7.77 -8.91 -0.72
CA ILE A 95 -8.23 -8.13 0.44
C ILE A 95 -7.36 -8.43 1.65
N VAL A 96 -7.09 -9.72 1.90
CA VAL A 96 -6.25 -10.14 3.02
C VAL A 96 -4.81 -9.63 2.85
N THR A 97 -4.23 -9.73 1.65
CA THR A 97 -2.89 -9.20 1.39
C THR A 97 -2.84 -7.68 1.53
N SER A 98 -3.88 -6.96 1.08
CA SER A 98 -3.96 -5.50 1.22
C SER A 98 -4.00 -5.08 2.68
N ILE A 99 -4.84 -5.73 3.49
CA ILE A 99 -4.92 -5.48 4.93
C ILE A 99 -3.60 -5.83 5.61
N ALA A 100 -2.94 -6.93 5.24
CA ALA A 100 -1.65 -7.32 5.80
C ALA A 100 -0.55 -6.32 5.47
N LEU A 101 -0.52 -5.78 4.24
CA LEU A 101 0.40 -4.70 3.86
C LEU A 101 0.11 -3.44 4.67
N LEU A 102 -1.16 -3.02 4.78
CA LEU A 102 -1.56 -1.86 5.55
C LEU A 102 -1.19 -1.98 7.03
N ILE A 103 -1.41 -3.15 7.65
CA ILE A 103 -1.04 -3.40 9.05
C ILE A 103 0.47 -3.35 9.21
N THR A 104 1.22 -4.05 8.35
CA THR A 104 2.69 -4.07 8.43
C THR A 104 3.26 -2.66 8.29
N THR A 105 2.79 -1.88 7.32
CA THR A 105 3.28 -0.52 7.08
C THR A 105 2.92 0.46 8.20
N ASN A 106 1.71 0.38 8.76
CA ASN A 106 1.31 1.27 9.84
C ASN A 106 1.99 0.92 11.18
N PHE A 107 2.21 -0.37 11.48
CA PHE A 107 2.60 -0.80 12.82
C PHE A 107 4.00 -1.38 12.97
N MET A 108 4.54 -2.05 11.95
CA MET A 108 5.79 -2.82 12.09
C MET A 108 7.00 -2.08 11.54
N VAL A 109 6.85 -1.36 10.43
CA VAL A 109 7.98 -0.74 9.72
C VAL A 109 7.93 0.79 9.72
N GLY A 110 7.02 1.41 10.46
CA GLY A 110 6.74 2.85 10.39
C GLY A 110 7.97 3.77 10.58
N CYS A 111 8.91 3.38 11.46
CA CYS A 111 10.13 4.15 11.71
C CYS A 111 11.28 3.85 10.74
N LYS A 112 11.26 2.71 10.03
CA LYS A 112 12.36 2.28 9.16
C LYS A 112 12.04 2.42 7.68
N ILE A 113 10.75 2.53 7.33
CA ILE A 113 10.32 2.63 5.95
C ILE A 113 10.76 3.98 5.37
N SER A 114 11.49 3.96 4.25
CA SER A 114 11.83 5.18 3.53
C SER A 114 10.58 5.83 2.92
N ALA A 115 10.63 7.15 2.69
CA ALA A 115 9.53 7.88 2.07
C ALA A 115 9.18 7.32 0.69
N TYR A 116 10.19 6.83 -0.04
CA TYR A 116 10.01 6.09 -1.29
C TYR A 116 9.16 4.83 -1.11
N HIS A 117 9.59 3.89 -0.25
CA HIS A 117 8.90 2.62 -0.03
C HIS A 117 7.48 2.87 0.46
N TYR A 118 7.32 3.89 1.31
CA TYR A 118 6.03 4.33 1.78
C TYR A 118 5.11 4.81 0.64
N GLY A 119 5.63 5.64 -0.28
CA GLY A 119 4.92 6.07 -1.47
C GLY A 119 4.55 4.92 -2.41
N LEU A 120 5.42 3.91 -2.55
CA LEU A 120 5.13 2.70 -3.30
C LEU A 120 3.99 1.91 -2.67
N VAL A 121 4.00 1.70 -1.35
CA VAL A 121 2.91 1.05 -0.62
C VAL A 121 1.60 1.83 -0.81
N CYS A 122 1.62 3.15 -0.73
CA CYS A 122 0.42 3.98 -0.97
C CYS A 122 -0.18 3.73 -2.36
N LYS A 123 0.66 3.68 -3.41
CA LYS A 123 0.22 3.38 -4.78
C LYS A 123 -0.34 1.97 -4.91
N LEU A 124 0.30 0.98 -4.29
CA LEU A 124 -0.23 -0.39 -4.23
C LEU A 124 -1.59 -0.45 -3.52
N VAL A 125 -1.77 0.30 -2.44
CA VAL A 125 -3.05 0.41 -1.71
C VAL A 125 -4.14 1.03 -2.59
N ILE A 126 -3.83 2.07 -3.37
CA ILE A 126 -4.77 2.67 -4.35
C ILE A 126 -5.25 1.61 -5.35
N VAL A 127 -4.30 0.91 -5.99
CA VAL A 127 -4.61 -0.12 -7.00
C VAL A 127 -5.39 -1.29 -6.36
N SER A 128 -5.00 -1.73 -5.16
CA SER A 128 -5.69 -2.81 -4.44
C SER A 128 -7.12 -2.42 -4.05
N SER A 129 -7.30 -1.21 -3.51
CA SER A 129 -8.62 -0.71 -3.12
C SER A 129 -9.53 -0.57 -4.34
N ALA A 130 -9.01 -0.06 -5.46
CA ALA A 130 -9.73 -0.01 -6.73
C ALA A 130 -10.16 -1.41 -7.20
N GLY A 131 -9.29 -2.41 -7.09
CA GLY A 131 -9.60 -3.81 -7.41
C GLY A 131 -10.73 -4.39 -6.56
N HIS A 132 -10.77 -4.08 -5.26
CA HIS A 132 -11.86 -4.51 -4.37
C HIS A 132 -13.21 -3.90 -4.74
N VAL A 133 -13.23 -2.62 -5.08
CA VAL A 133 -14.45 -1.94 -5.51
C VAL A 133 -14.93 -2.48 -6.85
N ALA A 134 -14.03 -2.68 -7.81
CA ALA A 134 -14.36 -3.27 -9.11
C ALA A 134 -14.99 -4.67 -8.94
N SER A 135 -14.47 -5.47 -8.00
CA SER A 135 -15.03 -6.78 -7.65
C SER A 135 -16.47 -6.67 -7.11
N ILE A 136 -16.75 -5.75 -6.18
CA ILE A 136 -18.13 -5.53 -5.68
C ILE A 136 -19.05 -5.05 -6.80
N ALA A 137 -18.59 -4.07 -7.58
CA ALA A 137 -19.39 -3.47 -8.65
C ALA A 137 -19.80 -4.50 -9.72
N SER A 138 -18.95 -5.51 -9.97
CA SER A 138 -19.22 -6.55 -10.99
C SER A 138 -20.13 -7.70 -10.50
N ILE A 139 -20.24 -7.94 -9.19
CA ILE A 139 -21.01 -9.08 -8.66
C ILE A 139 -22.49 -8.70 -8.47
N ARG A 140 -23.36 -9.20 -9.37
CA ARG A 140 -24.81 -8.89 -9.35
C ARG A 140 -25.53 -9.31 -8.07
N LYS A 141 -25.14 -10.43 -7.44
CA LYS A 141 -25.81 -11.03 -6.27
C LYS A 141 -24.86 -11.17 -5.07
N TYR A 142 -24.27 -10.05 -4.64
CA TYR A 142 -23.27 -10.06 -3.57
C TYR A 142 -23.79 -10.68 -2.26
N PHE A 143 -25.01 -10.34 -1.85
CA PHE A 143 -25.66 -10.85 -0.64
C PHE A 143 -26.61 -12.04 -0.89
N GLY A 144 -26.63 -12.61 -2.10
CA GLY A 144 -27.72 -13.50 -2.54
C GLY A 144 -27.61 -14.95 -2.10
N LYS A 145 -26.41 -15.47 -1.81
CA LYS A 145 -26.19 -16.90 -1.46
C LYS A 145 -26.04 -17.14 0.04
N SER A 146 -25.31 -16.26 0.73
CA SER A 146 -25.19 -16.27 2.20
C SER A 146 -24.92 -14.86 2.70
N LEU A 147 -25.82 -14.36 3.53
CA LEU A 147 -25.73 -13.00 4.10
C LEU A 147 -24.45 -12.85 4.94
N VAL A 148 -24.07 -13.89 5.69
CA VAL A 148 -22.86 -13.91 6.53
C VAL A 148 -21.59 -13.66 5.70
N MET A 149 -21.42 -14.34 4.57
CA MET A 149 -20.22 -14.13 3.72
C MET A 149 -20.22 -12.73 3.09
N GLY A 150 -21.38 -12.23 2.68
CA GLY A 150 -21.54 -10.86 2.18
C GLY A 150 -21.17 -9.82 3.24
N LEU A 151 -21.61 -10.02 4.49
CA LEU A 151 -21.28 -9.14 5.62
C LEU A 151 -19.80 -9.17 5.96
N ILE A 152 -19.18 -10.35 6.06
CA ILE A 152 -17.73 -10.48 6.35
C ILE A 152 -16.91 -9.75 5.30
N ARG A 153 -17.21 -9.94 4.02
CA ARG A 153 -16.47 -9.26 2.95
C ARG A 153 -16.72 -7.76 2.96
N SER A 154 -17.97 -7.32 3.18
CA SER A 154 -18.29 -5.89 3.30
C SER A 154 -17.54 -5.25 4.47
N LEU A 155 -17.41 -5.95 5.60
CA LEU A 155 -16.65 -5.50 6.75
C LEU A 155 -15.15 -5.35 6.40
N LEU A 156 -14.54 -6.35 5.76
CA LEU A 156 -13.14 -6.27 5.34
C LEU A 156 -12.90 -5.12 4.35
N ILE A 157 -13.85 -4.89 3.46
CA ILE A 157 -13.83 -3.79 2.48
C ILE A 157 -14.03 -2.43 3.15
N ILE A 158 -14.68 -2.34 4.31
CA ILE A 158 -14.80 -1.10 5.09
C ILE A 158 -13.55 -0.87 5.95
N ILE A 159 -12.93 -1.93 6.47
CA ILE A 159 -11.69 -1.84 7.24
C ILE A 159 -10.53 -1.36 6.37
N SER A 160 -10.40 -1.88 5.14
CA SER A 160 -9.34 -1.50 4.19
C SER A 160 -9.22 0.02 3.95
N PRO A 161 -10.29 0.77 3.61
CA PRO A 161 -10.23 2.21 3.43
C PRO A 161 -9.98 2.97 4.74
N GLY A 162 -10.45 2.45 5.88
CA GLY A 162 -10.14 3.03 7.17
C GLY A 162 -8.64 2.97 7.50
N LEU A 163 -8.01 1.83 7.23
CA LEU A 163 -6.57 1.65 7.39
C LEU A 163 -5.78 2.48 6.37
N GLY A 164 -6.23 2.54 5.12
CA GLY A 164 -5.55 3.37 4.11
C GLY A 164 -5.73 4.86 4.38
N TRP A 165 -6.85 5.33 4.94
CA TRP A 165 -6.96 6.71 5.43
C TRP A 165 -5.94 7.05 6.51
N SER A 166 -5.59 6.08 7.35
CA SER A 166 -4.52 6.27 8.33
C SER A 166 -3.13 6.40 7.69
N LEU A 167 -2.95 5.79 6.51
CA LEU A 167 -1.75 5.92 5.69
C LEU A 167 -1.72 7.30 4.98
N PHE A 168 -2.81 7.68 4.30
CA PHE A 168 -2.85 8.93 3.54
C PHE A 168 -2.97 10.19 4.42
N GLY A 169 -3.52 10.08 5.64
CA GLY A 169 -3.73 11.22 6.53
C GLY A 169 -2.43 11.98 6.90
N PRO A 170 -1.36 11.29 7.32
CA PRO A 170 -0.06 11.91 7.54
C PRO A 170 0.51 12.63 6.30
N ILE A 171 0.44 11.99 5.12
CA ILE A 171 0.87 12.62 3.86
C ILE A 171 0.04 13.87 3.59
N TYR A 172 -1.28 13.80 3.78
CA TYR A 172 -2.18 14.92 3.54
C TYR A 172 -1.83 16.13 4.39
N SER A 173 -1.45 15.87 5.64
CA SER A 173 -1.06 16.94 6.55
C SER A 173 0.30 17.52 6.17
N SER A 174 1.20 16.72 5.60
CA SER A 174 2.57 17.14 5.29
C SER A 174 2.70 17.73 3.88
N ASP A 175 2.84 19.05 3.79
CA ASP A 175 3.16 19.79 2.54
C ASP A 175 4.59 19.55 2.06
N ILE A 176 5.33 18.63 2.66
CA ILE A 176 6.75 18.41 2.36
C ILE A 176 7.07 16.95 2.03
N PHE A 177 6.07 16.07 2.04
CA PHE A 177 6.27 14.65 1.79
C PHE A 177 6.63 14.40 0.32
N PRO A 178 7.78 13.79 0.00
CA PRO A 178 8.18 13.56 -1.39
C PRO A 178 7.34 12.42 -2.01
N THR A 179 6.42 12.76 -2.91
CA THR A 179 5.56 11.78 -3.61
C THR A 179 5.97 11.50 -5.05
N ALA A 180 6.81 12.37 -5.62
CA ALA A 180 7.21 12.35 -7.03
C ALA A 180 8.73 12.14 -7.15
N PRO A 181 9.20 11.50 -8.24
CA PRO A 181 10.62 11.47 -8.54
C PRO A 181 11.15 12.89 -8.78
N PRO A 182 12.38 13.22 -8.33
CA PRO A 182 13.01 14.49 -8.62
C PRO A 182 13.23 14.62 -10.13
N LYS A 183 13.11 15.85 -10.64
CA LYS A 183 13.47 16.15 -12.04
C LYS A 183 14.99 16.11 -12.18
N ASP A 184 15.49 15.45 -13.23
CA ASP A 184 16.89 15.03 -13.49
C ASP A 184 18.02 16.07 -13.32
N SER A 185 17.70 17.31 -13.01
CA SER A 185 18.65 18.43 -12.89
C SER A 185 19.45 18.49 -11.58
N THR A 186 19.35 17.51 -10.68
CA THR A 186 20.01 17.57 -9.34
C THR A 186 21.08 16.50 -9.13
N LYS A 187 21.88 16.22 -10.16
CA LYS A 187 23.10 15.44 -9.98
C LYS A 187 24.13 16.32 -9.27
N ASN A 188 24.62 15.86 -8.12
CA ASN A 188 25.76 16.50 -7.46
C ASN A 188 27.04 16.34 -8.29
N MET A 189 28.10 17.05 -7.90
CA MET A 189 29.45 16.93 -8.51
C MET A 189 29.96 15.49 -8.58
N ASN A 190 29.48 14.61 -7.68
CA ASN A 190 29.85 13.19 -7.63
C ASN A 190 28.88 12.28 -8.40
N ASN A 191 27.98 12.83 -9.22
CA ASN A 191 26.93 12.11 -9.94
C ASN A 191 25.93 11.37 -9.01
N THR A 192 25.94 11.67 -7.69
CA THR A 192 24.97 11.17 -6.72
C THR A 192 23.73 12.08 -6.69
N ILE A 193 22.55 11.49 -6.54
CA ILE A 193 21.27 12.22 -6.46
C ILE A 193 20.87 12.31 -4.98
N ASN A 194 20.91 13.51 -4.42
CA ASN A 194 20.36 13.75 -3.09
C ASN A 194 18.85 13.96 -3.21
N THR A 195 18.05 13.05 -2.66
CA THR A 195 16.58 13.18 -2.64
C THR A 195 16.02 12.76 -1.28
N GLY A 196 14.90 13.37 -0.91
CA GLY A 196 14.13 12.99 0.28
C GLY A 196 13.55 11.60 0.24
N LEU A 197 13.46 11.01 -0.94
CA LEU A 197 12.92 9.67 -1.13
C LEU A 197 13.69 8.59 -0.35
N VAL A 198 15.00 8.81 -0.07
CA VAL A 198 15.82 7.93 0.78
C VAL A 198 15.37 7.97 2.23
N LEU A 199 15.01 9.16 2.72
CA LEU A 199 14.89 9.39 4.15
C LEU A 199 13.69 8.63 4.72
N PRO A 200 13.73 8.22 6.00
CA PRO A 200 12.58 7.60 6.65
C PRO A 200 11.32 8.47 6.53
N ALA A 201 10.18 7.83 6.22
CA ALA A 201 8.91 8.52 6.02
C ALA A 201 8.47 9.34 7.24
N SER A 202 8.80 8.85 8.45
CA SER A 202 8.54 9.53 9.72
C SER A 202 9.20 10.92 9.80
N CYS A 203 10.34 11.13 9.13
CA CYS A 203 11.04 12.43 9.11
C CYS A 203 10.24 13.55 8.45
N PHE A 204 9.25 13.22 7.61
CA PHE A 204 8.41 14.19 6.89
C PHE A 204 7.07 14.46 7.59
N ILE A 205 6.65 13.62 8.52
CA ILE A 205 5.29 13.64 9.08
C ILE A 205 5.15 14.64 10.23
N ASP A 206 6.20 14.81 11.04
CA ASP A 206 6.20 15.72 12.20
C ASP A 206 6.99 17.01 11.96
N HIS A 207 7.07 17.48 10.72
CA HIS A 207 7.87 18.67 10.45
C HIS A 207 7.17 19.93 10.99
N PRO A 208 7.75 20.65 11.97
CA PRO A 208 7.14 21.78 12.66
C PRO A 208 7.10 23.06 11.80
N GLY A 209 7.68 23.06 10.60
CA GLY A 209 7.48 24.12 9.60
C GLY A 209 6.07 24.14 8.97
N GLN A 210 5.29 23.08 9.15
CA GLN A 210 3.94 22.90 8.61
C GLN A 210 2.97 24.03 8.99
N ASN A 211 3.12 24.64 10.18
CA ASN A 211 2.18 25.66 10.67
C ASN A 211 2.73 27.10 10.67
N GLY A 212 4.00 27.34 10.27
CA GLY A 212 4.64 28.64 10.53
C GLY A 212 5.63 29.16 9.51
N THR A 213 6.12 28.35 8.56
CA THR A 213 7.16 28.80 7.62
C THR A 213 6.66 28.77 6.19
N LYS A 214 6.51 29.95 5.55
CA LYS A 214 6.21 30.07 4.11
C LYS A 214 7.31 29.49 3.21
N SER A 215 8.50 29.22 3.76
CA SER A 215 9.65 28.68 3.03
C SER A 215 9.68 27.16 3.14
N HIS A 216 9.08 26.49 2.16
CA HIS A 216 9.06 25.03 2.01
C HIS A 216 10.43 24.48 1.59
N GLY A 217 11.38 25.35 1.23
CA GLY A 217 12.72 24.96 0.77
C GLY A 217 13.74 24.68 1.89
N ASN A 218 13.39 24.92 3.16
CA ASN A 218 14.33 24.73 4.28
C ASN A 218 13.82 23.70 5.31
N PHE A 219 13.86 22.42 4.91
CA PHE A 219 13.53 21.25 5.74
C PHE A 219 14.36 21.13 7.04
N THR A 220 15.53 21.77 7.08
CA THR A 220 16.38 21.78 8.29
C THR A 220 15.92 22.80 9.34
N ALA A 221 14.90 23.62 9.04
CA ALA A 221 14.37 24.60 10.00
C ALA A 221 13.56 23.95 11.13
N SER A 222 13.25 22.65 11.04
CA SER A 222 12.58 21.94 12.12
C SER A 222 13.39 21.99 13.41
N GLN A 223 12.74 22.33 14.52
CA GLN A 223 13.35 22.21 15.84
C GLN A 223 13.87 20.79 16.08
N TYR A 224 13.17 19.74 15.59
CA TYR A 224 13.54 18.34 15.73
C TYR A 224 14.76 17.93 14.89
N TRP A 225 15.07 18.67 13.83
CA TRP A 225 16.28 18.48 13.04
C TRP A 225 17.50 19.18 13.65
N ASN A 226 17.27 20.26 14.40
CA ASN A 226 18.32 21.02 15.09
C ASN A 226 18.43 20.70 16.58
N VAL A 227 17.61 19.77 17.13
CA VAL A 227 17.84 19.32 18.49
C VAL A 227 19.17 18.59 18.44
N ASN A 228 20.21 19.29 18.88
CA ASN A 228 21.34 18.70 19.58
C ASN A 228 20.71 17.81 20.63
N LEU A 229 20.45 16.55 20.27
CA LEU A 229 20.24 15.49 21.23
C LEU A 229 21.61 15.36 21.89
N THR A 230 21.91 16.27 22.81
CA THR A 230 22.53 15.90 24.07
C THR A 230 21.56 14.90 24.71
N ALA A 231 21.47 13.71 24.12
CA ALA A 231 21.36 12.51 24.89
C ALA A 231 22.58 12.58 25.80
N THR A 232 22.39 13.19 26.97
CA THR A 232 23.09 12.73 28.16
C THR A 232 22.74 11.26 28.23
N ALA A 233 23.49 10.43 27.51
CA ALA A 233 23.68 9.06 27.89
C ALA A 233 24.07 9.19 29.36
N ALA A 234 23.14 8.86 30.25
CA ALA A 234 23.46 8.61 31.63
C ALA A 234 24.32 7.36 31.59
N VAL A 235 25.59 7.53 31.19
CA VAL A 235 26.62 6.55 31.43
C VAL A 235 26.63 6.46 32.93
N ALA A 236 26.05 5.38 33.45
CA ALA A 236 26.07 5.07 34.87
C ALA A 236 27.54 5.19 35.30
N ALA A 237 27.81 6.22 36.09
CA ALA A 237 29.14 6.59 36.51
C ALA A 237 29.68 5.51 37.44
N ASN A 238 30.29 4.46 36.87
CA ASN A 238 31.16 3.57 37.60
C ASN A 238 32.58 4.11 37.51
N SER A 239 32.98 4.75 38.61
CA SER A 239 34.34 4.95 39.14
C SER A 239 35.50 5.29 38.18
N SER A 240 35.98 6.52 38.37
CA SER A 240 37.39 6.94 38.35
C SER A 240 38.16 6.84 37.03
N MET A 241 37.78 7.63 36.03
CA MET A 241 38.79 8.26 35.17
C MET A 241 38.30 9.64 34.71
N ARG A 242 39.02 10.67 35.15
CA ARG A 242 38.79 12.08 34.83
C ARG A 242 39.33 12.33 33.42
N SER A 243 38.52 12.07 32.40
CA SER A 243 38.82 12.45 31.00
C SER A 243 37.92 13.61 30.59
N GLY A 244 38.50 14.65 30.01
CA GLY A 244 37.80 15.85 29.57
C GLY A 244 36.74 15.49 28.52
N GLY A 245 35.47 15.54 28.93
CA GLY A 245 34.34 15.36 28.03
C GLY A 245 34.28 16.52 27.05
N THR A 246 34.83 16.33 25.85
CA THR A 246 34.50 17.16 24.70
C THR A 246 33.04 16.92 24.39
N ASN A 247 32.18 17.90 24.66
CA ASN A 247 30.81 17.94 24.18
C ASN A 247 30.84 18.00 22.65
N SER A 248 30.91 16.83 22.01
CA SER A 248 30.71 16.69 20.58
C SER A 248 29.25 16.97 20.28
N THR A 249 28.98 18.23 19.97
CA THR A 249 27.70 18.65 19.41
C THR A 249 27.67 18.12 17.98
N MET A 250 26.90 17.05 17.77
CA MET A 250 26.71 16.49 16.45
C MET A 250 25.75 17.41 15.69
N VAL A 251 26.30 18.43 15.04
CA VAL A 251 25.54 19.31 14.16
C VAL A 251 25.24 18.51 12.90
N MET A 252 23.96 18.13 12.70
CA MET A 252 23.55 17.49 11.46
C MET A 252 23.89 18.40 10.27
N PRO A 253 24.54 17.88 9.21
CA PRO A 253 24.86 18.67 8.04
C PRO A 253 23.57 19.19 7.41
N LYS A 254 23.47 20.50 7.28
CA LYS A 254 22.33 21.16 6.66
C LYS A 254 22.25 20.72 5.20
N PHE A 255 21.12 20.14 4.77
CA PHE A 255 20.80 20.01 3.36
C PHE A 255 20.80 21.42 2.74
N GLN A 256 21.86 21.80 2.03
CA GLN A 256 22.01 23.16 1.52
C GLN A 256 21.07 23.43 0.33
N HIS A 257 20.71 22.40 -0.43
CA HIS A 257 19.75 22.51 -1.53
C HIS A 257 18.85 21.28 -1.60
N PHE A 258 17.61 21.43 -1.14
CA PHE A 258 16.53 20.54 -1.52
C PHE A 258 15.83 21.19 -2.72
N SER A 259 15.88 20.54 -3.87
CA SER A 259 15.06 20.97 -5.01
C SER A 259 13.62 20.62 -4.71
N SER A 260 12.85 21.56 -4.14
CA SER A 260 11.41 21.42 -3.88
C SER A 260 10.55 21.34 -5.15
N ASN A 261 11.16 21.04 -6.31
CA ASN A 261 10.44 20.77 -7.56
C ASN A 261 9.85 19.35 -7.59
N ASP A 262 10.01 18.58 -6.51
CA ASP A 262 9.19 17.40 -6.23
C ASP A 262 7.75 17.89 -6.18
N GLY A 263 6.99 17.62 -7.24
CA GLY A 263 5.60 18.03 -7.33
C GLY A 263 4.81 17.45 -6.17
N LEU A 264 4.65 18.24 -5.11
CA LEU A 264 3.81 18.01 -3.95
C LEU A 264 2.38 17.95 -4.44
N SER A 265 2.04 16.75 -4.88
CA SER A 265 0.86 16.50 -5.66
C SER A 265 -0.10 15.81 -4.73
N HIS A 266 -1.04 16.57 -4.16
CA HIS A 266 -2.20 16.02 -3.45
C HIS A 266 -3.11 15.15 -4.36
N THR A 267 -2.69 14.83 -5.58
CA THR A 267 -3.42 13.94 -6.50
C THR A 267 -3.67 12.57 -5.90
N ASP A 268 -2.70 11.99 -5.17
CA ASP A 268 -2.86 10.64 -4.59
C ASP A 268 -4.03 10.60 -3.59
N ILE A 269 -4.20 11.65 -2.77
CA ILE A 269 -5.33 11.73 -1.85
C ILE A 269 -6.66 11.97 -2.55
N TYR A 270 -6.71 12.80 -3.60
CA TYR A 270 -7.94 13.01 -4.36
C TYR A 270 -8.41 11.71 -5.04
N ILE A 271 -7.47 10.93 -5.56
CA ILE A 271 -7.76 9.61 -6.11
C ILE A 271 -8.28 8.67 -5.01
N TYR A 272 -7.69 8.72 -3.82
CA TYR A 272 -8.15 7.89 -2.70
C TYR A 272 -9.54 8.28 -2.17
N ILE A 273 -9.85 9.58 -2.12
CA ILE A 273 -11.20 10.09 -1.82
C ILE A 273 -12.20 9.57 -2.84
N ALA A 274 -11.85 9.62 -4.13
CA ALA A 274 -12.69 9.12 -5.21
C ALA A 274 -12.96 7.61 -5.06
N ILE A 275 -11.95 6.81 -4.72
CA ILE A 275 -12.12 5.38 -4.41
C ILE A 275 -13.07 5.19 -3.22
N THR A 276 -12.93 5.98 -2.16
CA THR A 276 -13.80 5.89 -0.97
C THR A 276 -15.27 6.16 -1.35
N ILE A 277 -15.52 7.17 -2.19
CA ILE A 277 -16.86 7.45 -2.74
C ILE A 277 -17.35 6.26 -3.57
N ALA A 278 -16.49 5.68 -4.42
CA ALA A 278 -16.84 4.53 -5.23
C ALA A 278 -17.19 3.28 -4.39
N ILE A 279 -16.54 3.05 -3.24
CA ILE A 279 -16.90 2.02 -2.26
C ILE A 279 -18.34 2.24 -1.77
N VAL A 280 -18.64 3.46 -1.30
CA VAL A 280 -19.98 3.80 -0.78
C VAL A 280 -21.05 3.61 -1.85
N LEU A 281 -20.78 4.04 -3.10
CA LEU A 281 -21.69 3.82 -4.23
C LEU A 281 -21.90 2.33 -4.54
N ALA A 282 -20.84 1.51 -4.53
CA ALA A 282 -20.94 0.07 -4.83
C ALA A 282 -21.71 -0.70 -3.74
N ILE A 283 -21.45 -0.38 -2.47
CA ILE A 283 -22.18 -0.95 -1.32
C ILE A 283 -23.64 -0.49 -1.35
N GLY A 284 -23.88 0.82 -1.53
CA GLY A 284 -25.21 1.41 -1.63
C GLY A 284 -26.05 0.77 -2.73
N ALA A 285 -25.50 0.61 -3.93
CA ALA A 285 -26.18 -0.08 -5.03
C ALA A 285 -26.56 -1.53 -4.69
N SER A 286 -25.71 -2.22 -3.94
CA SER A 286 -25.96 -3.60 -3.50
C SER A 286 -27.02 -3.69 -2.40
N LEU A 287 -27.09 -2.69 -1.50
CA LEU A 287 -28.13 -2.57 -0.50
C LEU A 287 -29.49 -2.22 -1.12
N VAL A 288 -29.54 -1.28 -2.07
CA VAL A 288 -30.76 -0.92 -2.81
C VAL A 288 -31.38 -2.16 -3.46
N LEU A 289 -30.58 -2.98 -4.14
CA LEU A 289 -31.05 -4.23 -4.74
C LEU A 289 -31.47 -5.29 -3.71
N HIS A 290 -30.88 -5.27 -2.51
CA HIS A 290 -31.23 -6.22 -1.45
C HIS A 290 -32.59 -5.88 -0.83
N PHE A 291 -32.77 -4.62 -0.40
CA PHE A 291 -34.02 -4.17 0.21
C PHE A 291 -35.20 -4.23 -0.75
N TYR A 292 -35.00 -3.88 -2.02
CA TYR A 292 -36.09 -3.90 -3.01
C TYR A 292 -36.57 -5.31 -3.40
N LYS A 293 -35.74 -6.34 -3.17
CA LYS A 293 -36.11 -7.73 -3.45
C LYS A 293 -37.12 -8.29 -2.45
N ASP A 294 -37.04 -7.85 -1.19
CA ASP A 294 -37.83 -8.42 -0.10
C ASP A 294 -39.30 -7.97 -0.15
N GLU A 295 -39.53 -6.72 -0.55
CA GLU A 295 -40.86 -6.11 -0.55
C GLU A 295 -41.74 -6.54 -1.75
N ASN A 296 -41.14 -7.02 -2.83
CA ASN A 296 -41.82 -7.13 -4.14
C ASN A 296 -42.11 -8.55 -4.60
N THR A 297 -41.97 -9.55 -3.73
CA THR A 297 -42.24 -10.96 -4.08
C THR A 297 -43.74 -11.26 -4.23
N GLN A 298 -44.66 -10.32 -3.92
CA GLN A 298 -46.10 -10.64 -3.92
C GLN A 298 -47.04 -9.84 -4.83
N ASN A 299 -46.73 -8.68 -5.44
CA ASN A 299 -47.84 -7.95 -6.08
C ASN A 299 -47.67 -7.10 -7.36
N THR A 300 -46.50 -6.86 -7.95
CA THR A 300 -46.48 -5.95 -9.12
C THR A 300 -45.35 -6.18 -10.12
N GLN A 301 -45.70 -6.69 -11.32
CA GLN A 301 -44.77 -6.86 -12.44
C GLN A 301 -44.44 -5.57 -13.22
N ASN A 302 -45.22 -4.48 -13.08
CA ASN A 302 -45.12 -3.33 -14.00
C ASN A 302 -44.35 -2.10 -13.48
N THR A 303 -44.02 -2.01 -12.19
CA THR A 303 -43.28 -0.87 -11.59
C THR A 303 -41.82 -1.18 -11.23
N GLN A 304 -41.30 -2.37 -11.56
CA GLN A 304 -40.00 -2.86 -11.08
C GLN A 304 -38.75 -2.20 -11.71
N ASN A 305 -38.88 -1.36 -12.73
CA ASN A 305 -37.71 -0.99 -13.54
C ASN A 305 -36.81 0.10 -12.91
N ILE A 306 -37.38 1.05 -12.16
CA ILE A 306 -36.65 2.25 -11.68
C ILE A 306 -35.45 1.92 -10.76
N PRO A 307 -35.59 1.16 -9.65
CA PRO A 307 -34.47 0.93 -8.73
C PRO A 307 -33.37 0.07 -9.34
N HIS A 308 -33.71 -0.81 -10.28
CA HIS A 308 -32.72 -1.57 -11.05
C HIS A 308 -31.85 -0.65 -11.92
N TYR A 309 -32.44 0.34 -12.59
CA TYR A 309 -31.68 1.33 -13.35
C TYR A 309 -30.79 2.20 -12.45
N ILE A 310 -31.29 2.65 -11.30
CA ILE A 310 -30.50 3.44 -10.34
C ILE A 310 -29.29 2.64 -9.83
N ALA A 311 -29.51 1.40 -9.37
CA ALA A 311 -28.42 0.55 -8.88
C ALA A 311 -27.39 0.23 -9.98
N TYR A 312 -27.85 0.04 -11.22
CA TYR A 312 -26.95 -0.17 -12.36
C TYR A 312 -26.12 1.10 -12.66
N GLY A 313 -26.74 2.28 -12.64
CA GLY A 313 -26.05 3.56 -12.80
C GLY A 313 -24.98 3.79 -11.73
N MET A 314 -25.31 3.57 -10.46
CA MET A 314 -24.34 3.68 -9.35
C MET A 314 -23.14 2.73 -9.51
N ARG A 315 -23.38 1.49 -9.96
CA ARG A 315 -22.31 0.52 -10.23
C ARG A 315 -21.44 0.93 -11.41
N CYS A 316 -22.03 1.46 -12.48
CA CYS A 316 -21.29 1.95 -13.64
C CYS A 316 -20.37 3.12 -13.27
N VAL A 317 -20.90 4.11 -12.51
CA VAL A 317 -20.10 5.24 -12.02
C VAL A 317 -18.97 4.78 -11.10
N SER A 318 -19.27 3.90 -10.14
CA SER A 318 -18.26 3.31 -9.25
C SER A 318 -17.15 2.60 -10.03
N PHE A 319 -17.53 1.80 -11.04
CA PHE A 319 -16.59 1.09 -11.92
C PHE A 319 -15.69 2.03 -12.72
N LEU A 320 -16.23 3.12 -13.27
CA LEU A 320 -15.44 4.11 -14.00
C LEU A 320 -14.43 4.83 -13.10
N ILE A 321 -14.85 5.24 -11.90
CA ILE A 321 -13.95 5.89 -10.93
C ILE A 321 -12.77 4.98 -10.60
N VAL A 322 -13.02 3.71 -10.32
CA VAL A 322 -11.96 2.77 -9.91
C VAL A 322 -11.06 2.38 -11.08
N TYR A 323 -11.61 2.32 -12.29
CA TYR A 323 -10.83 2.09 -13.49
C TYR A 323 -9.81 3.21 -13.74
N VAL A 324 -10.25 4.48 -13.60
CA VAL A 324 -9.35 5.64 -13.69
C VAL A 324 -8.31 5.62 -12.56
N ALA A 325 -8.72 5.35 -11.32
CA ALA A 325 -7.82 5.30 -10.17
C ALA A 325 -6.74 4.20 -10.32
N MET A 326 -7.10 3.08 -10.94
CA MET A 326 -6.21 1.97 -11.19
C MET A 326 -5.18 2.27 -12.28
N ILE A 327 -5.60 2.86 -13.41
CA ILE A 327 -4.68 3.35 -14.44
C ILE A 327 -3.72 4.38 -13.85
N TYR A 328 -4.24 5.31 -13.05
CA TYR A 328 -3.44 6.32 -12.37
C TYR A 328 -2.39 5.68 -11.44
N GLY A 329 -2.81 4.77 -10.55
CA GLY A 329 -1.92 4.09 -9.62
C GLY A 329 -0.84 3.28 -10.34
N ALA A 330 -1.20 2.55 -11.40
CA ALA A 330 -0.26 1.79 -12.21
C ALA A 330 0.74 2.68 -12.96
N ALA A 331 0.28 3.76 -13.58
CA ALA A 331 1.14 4.71 -14.27
C ALA A 331 2.13 5.41 -13.32
N LYS A 332 1.67 5.81 -12.12
CA LYS A 332 2.51 6.42 -11.09
C LYS A 332 3.50 5.44 -10.45
N PHE A 333 3.15 4.17 -10.38
CA PHE A 333 4.07 3.11 -9.97
C PHE A 333 5.16 2.93 -11.03
N ALA A 334 4.77 2.72 -12.30
CA ALA A 334 5.70 2.52 -13.41
C ALA A 334 6.64 3.72 -13.61
N SER A 335 6.12 4.95 -13.50
CA SER A 335 6.95 6.16 -13.59
C SER A 335 7.99 6.24 -12.48
N LEU A 336 7.64 5.82 -11.26
CA LEU A 336 8.58 5.82 -10.13
C LEU A 336 9.62 4.71 -10.29
N GLN A 337 9.20 3.53 -10.74
CA GLN A 337 10.08 2.41 -11.04
C GLN A 337 11.10 2.76 -12.13
N ASN A 338 10.63 3.28 -13.27
CA ASN A 338 11.48 3.70 -14.38
C ASN A 338 12.50 4.75 -13.94
N TRP A 339 12.09 5.70 -13.09
CA TRP A 339 13.01 6.71 -12.56
C TRP A 339 14.13 6.06 -11.75
N MET A 340 13.82 5.14 -10.83
CA MET A 340 14.85 4.47 -10.04
C MET A 340 15.85 3.71 -10.90
N THR A 341 15.36 2.94 -11.87
CA THR A 341 16.20 2.22 -12.83
C THR A 341 17.10 3.20 -13.60
N SER A 342 16.57 4.34 -14.05
CA SER A 342 17.35 5.35 -14.77
C SER A 342 18.37 6.10 -13.91
N SER A 343 18.13 6.17 -12.60
CA SER A 343 18.97 6.91 -11.66
C SER A 343 20.14 6.11 -11.08
N ASN A 344 20.29 4.84 -11.47
CA ASN A 344 21.23 3.87 -10.87
C ASN A 344 21.07 3.78 -9.34
N TRP A 345 19.84 3.94 -8.84
CA TRP A 345 19.56 3.93 -7.40
C TRP A 345 19.91 2.61 -6.74
N PHE A 346 19.63 1.51 -7.44
CA PHE A 346 19.87 0.15 -6.96
C PHE A 346 21.37 -0.25 -7.00
N GLY A 347 22.25 0.68 -7.38
CA GLY A 347 23.64 0.38 -7.66
C GLY A 347 23.82 -0.51 -8.90
N ASP A 348 25.00 -1.11 -9.00
CA ASP A 348 25.33 -2.08 -10.04
C ASP A 348 24.86 -3.51 -9.66
N ASP A 349 24.02 -3.66 -8.62
CA ASP A 349 23.48 -4.95 -8.23
C ASP A 349 22.34 -5.36 -9.19
N ASP A 350 22.71 -6.20 -10.15
CA ASP A 350 21.85 -6.76 -11.22
C ASP A 350 20.57 -7.46 -10.72
N GLY A 351 20.54 -7.84 -9.43
CA GLY A 351 19.43 -8.56 -8.81
C GLY A 351 18.15 -7.72 -8.62
N GLU A 352 18.28 -6.41 -8.41
CA GLU A 352 17.15 -5.52 -8.12
C GLU A 352 16.72 -4.67 -9.33
N SER A 353 17.59 -4.52 -10.33
CA SER A 353 17.33 -3.72 -11.53
C SER A 353 16.47 -4.44 -12.57
N SER A 354 16.45 -5.78 -12.55
CA SER A 354 15.61 -6.55 -13.47
C SER A 354 14.13 -6.51 -13.06
N TRP A 355 13.26 -6.28 -14.05
CA TRP A 355 11.79 -6.40 -13.91
C TRP A 355 11.35 -7.79 -13.44
N ASP A 356 12.24 -8.78 -13.57
CA ASP A 356 12.05 -10.16 -13.14
C ASP A 356 12.22 -10.33 -11.63
N SER A 357 12.65 -9.29 -10.89
CA SER A 357 12.68 -9.33 -9.43
C SER A 357 11.26 -9.57 -8.89
N PHE A 358 11.08 -10.78 -8.34
CA PHE A 358 9.80 -11.36 -7.94
C PHE A 358 8.97 -10.45 -7.01
N GLY A 359 9.65 -9.62 -6.21
CA GLY A 359 9.01 -8.71 -5.26
C GLY A 359 8.22 -7.57 -5.89
N GLN A 360 8.57 -7.11 -7.10
CA GLN A 360 7.92 -5.96 -7.75
C GLN A 360 6.85 -6.39 -8.77
N PHE A 361 7.10 -7.48 -9.50
CA PHE A 361 6.20 -7.97 -10.53
C PHE A 361 4.97 -8.70 -9.96
N MET A 362 5.16 -9.50 -8.90
CA MET A 362 4.09 -10.33 -8.35
C MET A 362 2.90 -9.49 -7.83
N PRO A 363 3.09 -8.39 -7.08
CA PRO A 363 1.97 -7.54 -6.66
C PRO A 363 1.23 -6.92 -7.84
N MET A 364 1.93 -6.48 -8.88
CA MET A 364 1.32 -5.90 -10.08
C MET A 364 0.46 -6.91 -10.85
N VAL A 365 0.98 -8.12 -11.08
CA VAL A 365 0.21 -9.19 -11.74
C VAL A 365 -0.98 -9.59 -10.90
N LEU A 366 -0.80 -9.74 -9.58
CA LEU A 366 -1.89 -10.05 -8.67
C LEU A 366 -2.95 -8.95 -8.70
N LEU A 367 -2.57 -7.69 -8.81
CA LEU A 367 -3.50 -6.56 -8.90
C LEU A 367 -4.20 -6.43 -10.26
N LEU A 368 -3.64 -6.96 -11.35
CA LEU A 368 -4.28 -6.96 -12.68
C LEU A 368 -5.34 -8.06 -12.85
N LEU A 369 -5.25 -9.16 -12.10
CA LEU A 369 -6.19 -10.29 -12.18
C LEU A 369 -7.69 -9.91 -12.05
N PRO A 370 -8.11 -9.03 -11.11
CA PRO A 370 -9.51 -8.60 -10.99
C PRO A 370 -9.99 -7.82 -12.22
N CYS A 371 -9.09 -7.09 -12.88
CA CYS A 371 -9.39 -6.33 -14.09
C CYS A 371 -9.76 -7.29 -15.20
N PHE A 372 -8.91 -8.28 -15.45
CA PHE A 372 -9.14 -9.30 -16.46
C PHE A 372 -10.41 -10.11 -16.16
N SER A 373 -10.65 -10.43 -14.88
CA SER A 373 -11.89 -11.10 -14.47
C SER A 373 -13.13 -10.26 -14.73
N SER A 374 -13.05 -8.95 -14.46
CA SER A 374 -14.18 -8.02 -14.64
C SER A 374 -14.49 -7.78 -16.11
N ILE A 375 -13.46 -7.58 -16.95
CA ILE A 375 -13.60 -7.40 -18.40
C ILE A 375 -14.24 -8.63 -19.02
N GLY A 376 -13.78 -9.84 -18.64
CA GLY A 376 -14.37 -11.08 -19.12
C GLY A 376 -15.88 -11.15 -18.85
N ARG A 377 -16.34 -10.77 -17.65
CA ARG A 377 -17.78 -10.79 -17.30
C ARG A 377 -18.63 -9.70 -17.96
N ILE A 378 -18.02 -8.66 -18.54
CA ILE A 378 -18.75 -7.62 -19.28
C ILE A 378 -18.91 -8.06 -20.75
N LEU A 379 -17.93 -8.78 -21.29
CA LEU A 379 -17.92 -9.25 -22.68
C LEU A 379 -18.77 -10.50 -22.92
N TYR A 380 -18.98 -11.32 -21.89
CA TYR A 380 -19.88 -12.49 -21.90
C TYR A 380 -21.15 -12.20 -21.11
#